data_AF-A0A1L0B2C9-F1
#
_entry.id   AF-A0A1L0B2C9-F1
#
_cell.length_a   1.000
_cell.length_b   1.000
_cell.length_c   1.000
_cell.angle_alpha   90.00
_cell.angle_beta   90.00
_cell.angle_gamma   90.00
#
_symmetry.space_group_name_H-M   'P 1'
#
loop_
_entity.id
_entity.type
_entity.pdbx_description
1 polymer ?
#
loop_
_entity_poly.entity_id
_entity_poly.type
_entity_poly.pdbx_seq_one_letter_code
_entity_poly.pdbx_strand_id
1 'polypeptide(L)'
;MFCKTRLAVVVAAVLAAPSAYSTETVDTDEHMEVVGRDYGYKVDTNSTAMRVEATQLETPGQVTVIDEQLIDEQRASTLGNVLKNDSSISAGGVSRNRESFKLRGFDLQSSSGFLRDGKQHWSHYRQPIELLERVEILKC
;
A
#
# COMPACT_ATOMS: atom_id res chain seq x y z
N MET A 1 -7.89 -51.33 -58.23
CA MET A 1 -9.32 -51.08 -57.90
C MET A 1 -9.41 -50.94 -56.38
N PHE A 2 -10.36 -50.14 -55.85
CA PHE A 2 -10.34 -49.52 -54.50
C PHE A 2 -9.32 -48.35 -54.45
N CYS A 3 -9.61 -47.10 -54.09
CA CYS A 3 -10.29 -46.64 -52.88
C CYS A 3 -10.69 -45.14 -52.97
N LYS A 4 -11.26 -44.63 -54.07
CA LYS A 4 -11.68 -43.20 -54.14
C LYS A 4 -13.04 -42.94 -53.49
N THR A 5 -13.95 -43.91 -53.51
CA THR A 5 -15.33 -43.78 -53.03
C THR A 5 -15.44 -43.76 -51.50
N ARG A 6 -14.54 -44.46 -50.79
CA ARG A 6 -14.54 -44.48 -49.31
C ARG A 6 -14.01 -43.18 -48.71
N LEU A 7 -13.05 -42.53 -49.37
CA LEU A 7 -12.50 -41.25 -48.93
C LEU A 7 -13.56 -40.12 -49.06
N ALA A 8 -14.34 -40.13 -50.14
CA ALA A 8 -15.41 -39.14 -50.35
C ALA A 8 -16.54 -39.24 -49.31
N VAL A 9 -16.91 -40.46 -48.89
CA VAL A 9 -17.94 -40.68 -47.86
C VAL A 9 -17.48 -40.20 -46.48
N VAL A 10 -16.18 -40.36 -46.16
CA VAL A 10 -15.62 -39.86 -44.89
C VAL A 10 -15.56 -38.33 -44.87
N VAL A 11 -15.19 -37.69 -45.97
CA VAL A 11 -15.16 -36.21 -46.06
C VAL A 11 -16.57 -35.62 -45.99
N ALA A 12 -17.56 -36.25 -46.63
CA ALA A 12 -18.96 -35.82 -46.55
C ALA A 12 -19.54 -35.98 -45.12
N ALA A 13 -19.14 -37.03 -44.40
CA ALA A 13 -19.56 -37.25 -43.01
C ALA A 13 -18.99 -36.21 -42.02
N VAL A 14 -17.79 -35.68 -42.29
CA VAL A 14 -17.19 -34.62 -41.48
C VAL A 14 -17.85 -33.26 -41.75
N LEU A 15 -18.26 -32.97 -42.99
CA LEU A 15 -18.95 -31.72 -43.32
C LEU A 15 -20.44 -31.71 -42.92
N ALA A 16 -21.08 -32.87 -42.79
CA ALA A 16 -22.49 -32.99 -42.40
C ALA A 16 -22.72 -33.06 -40.89
N ALA A 17 -21.66 -32.94 -40.08
CA ALA A 17 -21.81 -32.86 -38.62
C ALA A 17 -22.60 -31.59 -38.29
N PRO A 18 -23.80 -31.69 -37.66
CA PRO A 18 -24.48 -30.52 -37.16
C PRO A 18 -23.56 -29.89 -36.12
N SER A 19 -23.19 -28.63 -36.33
CA SER A 19 -22.60 -27.80 -35.28
C SER A 19 -23.59 -27.78 -34.12
N ALA A 20 -23.33 -28.60 -33.11
CA ALA A 20 -23.97 -28.48 -31.81
C ALA A 20 -23.48 -27.17 -31.21
N TYR A 21 -24.15 -26.07 -31.56
CA TYR A 21 -24.06 -24.85 -30.80
C TYR A 21 -24.55 -25.21 -29.40
N SER A 22 -23.63 -25.16 -28.43
CA SER A 22 -24.01 -25.10 -27.03
C SER A 22 -24.90 -23.86 -26.90
N THR A 23 -26.21 -24.06 -26.74
CA THR A 23 -27.05 -23.03 -26.13
C THR A 23 -26.59 -22.95 -24.68
N GLU A 24 -25.55 -22.16 -24.44
CA GLU A 24 -25.28 -21.66 -23.10
C GLU A 24 -26.51 -20.84 -22.73
N THR A 25 -27.40 -21.46 -21.95
CA THR A 25 -28.38 -20.75 -21.16
C THR A 25 -27.58 -19.84 -20.24
N VAL A 26 -27.43 -18.58 -20.63
CA VAL A 26 -26.91 -17.53 -19.76
C VAL A 26 -27.91 -17.43 -18.62
N ASP A 27 -27.59 -18.12 -17.53
CA ASP A 27 -28.22 -17.93 -16.24
C ASP A 27 -28.00 -16.45 -15.91
N THR A 28 -29.09 -15.68 -15.97
CA THR A 28 -29.00 -14.24 -15.76
C THR A 28 -28.91 -14.07 -14.25
N ASP A 29 -27.69 -13.95 -13.74
CA ASP A 29 -27.45 -13.69 -12.33
C ASP A 29 -28.07 -12.32 -12.00
N GLU A 30 -29.23 -12.32 -11.32
CA GLU A 30 -29.99 -11.11 -11.01
C GLU A 30 -29.36 -10.27 -9.88
N HIS A 31 -28.19 -10.67 -9.37
CA HIS A 31 -27.59 -10.10 -8.17
C HIS A 31 -26.15 -9.61 -8.40
N MET A 32 -26.02 -8.43 -9.01
CA MET A 32 -24.72 -7.76 -9.16
C MET A 32 -24.32 -7.01 -7.88
N GLU A 33 -23.32 -7.53 -7.16
CA GLU A 33 -22.65 -6.82 -6.06
C GLU A 33 -21.45 -6.02 -6.60
N VAL A 34 -21.56 -4.68 -6.55
CA VAL A 34 -20.46 -3.78 -6.93
C VAL A 34 -19.70 -3.39 -5.66
N VAL A 35 -18.55 -4.03 -5.43
CA VAL A 35 -17.66 -3.67 -4.31
C VAL A 35 -16.70 -2.57 -4.75
N GLY A 36 -16.93 -1.35 -4.26
CA GLY A 36 -15.97 -0.26 -4.36
C GLY A 36 -14.82 -0.45 -3.37
N ARG A 37 -13.57 -0.39 -3.84
CA ARG A 37 -12.40 -0.23 -2.97
C ARG A 37 -11.98 1.22 -3.01
N ASP A 38 -11.87 1.83 -1.84
CA ASP A 38 -11.21 3.12 -1.72
C ASP A 38 -9.71 2.92 -1.92
N TYR A 39 -9.14 3.64 -2.88
CA TYR A 39 -7.70 3.67 -3.11
C TYR A 39 -7.18 4.99 -2.57
N GLY A 40 -6.42 4.94 -1.48
CA GLY A 40 -5.87 6.15 -0.89
C GLY A 40 -4.80 5.86 0.16
N TYR A 41 -3.88 6.80 0.31
CA TYR A 41 -2.84 6.77 1.36
C TYR A 41 -3.32 7.46 2.64
N LYS A 42 -4.62 7.69 2.78
CA LYS A 42 -5.20 8.44 3.88
C LYS A 42 -5.50 7.49 5.04
N VAL A 43 -4.88 7.74 6.19
CA VAL A 43 -5.16 7.01 7.43
C VAL A 43 -6.07 7.84 8.32
N ASP A 44 -7.17 7.28 8.80
CA ASP A 44 -8.18 8.03 9.56
C ASP A 44 -7.85 8.19 11.06
N THR A 45 -7.04 7.29 11.63
CA THR A 45 -6.73 7.27 13.07
C THR A 45 -5.24 7.48 13.35
N ASN A 46 -4.94 8.01 14.53
CA ASN A 46 -3.59 8.10 15.08
C ASN A 46 -3.60 7.79 16.58
N SER A 47 -2.43 7.45 17.13
CA SER A 47 -2.29 7.17 18.56
C SER A 47 -1.21 8.01 19.26
N THR A 48 -0.31 8.64 18.49
CA THR A 48 0.86 9.33 19.04
C THR A 48 0.50 10.61 19.79
N ALA A 49 -0.51 11.37 19.32
CA ALA A 49 -0.83 12.67 19.89
C ALA A 49 -1.41 12.60 21.30
N MET A 50 -2.40 11.73 21.50
CA MET A 50 -3.14 11.63 22.76
C MET A 50 -2.79 10.37 23.58
N ARG A 51 -1.94 9.49 23.05
CA ARG A 51 -1.67 8.14 23.60
C ARG A 51 -2.89 7.23 23.68
N VAL A 52 -3.95 7.60 22.98
CA VAL A 52 -5.16 6.82 22.76
C VAL A 52 -5.46 6.88 21.26
N GLU A 53 -6.10 5.86 20.73
CA GLU A 53 -6.56 5.89 19.35
C GLU A 53 -7.65 6.94 19.20
N ALA A 54 -7.39 7.93 18.34
CA ALA A 54 -8.31 9.01 18.05
C ALA A 54 -8.30 9.29 16.54
N THR A 55 -9.44 9.77 16.03
CA THR A 55 -9.49 10.22 14.64
C THR A 55 -8.69 11.51 14.46
N GLN A 56 -8.28 11.81 13.23
CA GLN A 56 -7.58 13.07 12.96
C GLN A 56 -8.41 14.32 13.32
N LEU A 57 -9.74 14.25 13.22
CA LEU A 57 -10.64 15.36 13.55
C LEU A 57 -10.72 15.62 15.05
N GLU A 58 -10.65 14.58 15.87
CA GLU A 58 -10.74 14.67 17.33
C GLU A 58 -9.40 15.01 17.98
N THR A 59 -8.30 14.84 17.25
CA THR A 59 -6.94 15.07 17.74
C THR A 59 -6.63 16.57 17.82
N PRO A 60 -6.36 17.14 19.00
CA PRO A 60 -5.98 18.54 19.13
C PRO A 60 -4.52 18.73 18.71
N GLY A 61 -4.31 19.10 17.43
CA GLY A 61 -2.98 19.36 16.88
C GLY A 61 -2.87 18.91 15.43
N GLN A 62 -1.67 19.02 14.86
CA GLN A 62 -1.42 18.52 13.52
C GLN A 62 -0.63 17.22 13.60
N VAL A 63 -1.26 16.14 13.11
CA VAL A 63 -0.63 14.83 12.95
C VAL A 63 -0.64 14.46 11.48
N THR A 64 0.46 13.88 11.00
CA THR A 64 0.52 13.27 9.68
C THR A 64 0.92 11.82 9.83
N VAL A 65 0.16 10.92 9.23
CA VAL A 65 0.36 9.47 9.32
C VAL A 65 0.77 8.96 7.95
N ILE A 66 1.85 8.19 7.93
CA ILE A 66 2.37 7.50 6.75
C ILE A 66 2.25 6.00 7.02
N ASP A 67 1.43 5.33 6.23
CA ASP A 67 1.13 3.90 6.39
C ASP A 67 2.10 3.01 5.61
N GLU A 68 2.13 1.72 5.96
CA GLU A 68 2.98 0.70 5.34
C GLU A 68 2.85 0.67 3.81
N GLN A 69 1.62 0.73 3.29
CA GLN A 69 1.39 0.73 1.84
C GLN A 69 2.17 1.84 1.13
N LEU A 70 2.20 3.05 1.71
CA LEU A 70 2.91 4.17 1.12
C LEU A 70 4.44 4.02 1.29
N ILE A 71 4.90 3.45 2.39
CA ILE A 71 6.32 3.14 2.63
C ILE A 71 6.84 2.14 1.58
N ASP A 72 6.06 1.10 1.32
CA ASP A 72 6.39 0.03 0.38
C ASP A 72 6.34 0.50 -1.07
N GLU A 73 5.29 1.23 -1.46
CA GLU A 73 5.16 1.77 -2.81
C GLU A 73 6.25 2.81 -3.13
N GLN A 74 6.70 3.57 -2.13
CA GLN A 74 7.87 4.46 -2.26
C GLN A 74 9.19 3.71 -2.36
N ARG A 75 9.22 2.41 -2.04
CA ARG A 75 10.44 1.59 -1.92
C ARG A 75 11.44 2.26 -0.98
N ALA A 76 10.93 2.80 0.12
CA ALA A 76 11.73 3.57 1.05
C ALA A 76 12.77 2.67 1.74
N SER A 77 14.05 3.03 1.62
CA SER A 77 15.17 2.31 2.23
C SER A 77 15.82 3.06 3.42
N THR A 78 15.27 4.23 3.77
CA THR A 78 15.70 5.04 4.92
C THR A 78 14.51 5.81 5.47
N LEU A 79 14.60 6.27 6.73
CA LEU A 79 13.53 7.07 7.32
C LEU A 79 13.39 8.43 6.60
N GLY A 80 14.49 8.96 6.06
CA GLY A 80 14.43 10.19 5.25
C GLY A 80 13.66 10.04 3.95
N ASN A 81 13.66 8.84 3.34
CA ASN A 81 12.83 8.58 2.17
C ASN A 81 11.34 8.51 2.55
N VAL A 82 11.00 7.85 3.66
CA VAL A 82 9.63 7.79 4.20
C VAL A 82 9.08 9.20 4.46
N LEU A 83 9.87 10.04 5.12
CA LEU A 83 9.45 11.38 5.54
C LEU A 83 9.50 12.44 4.42
N LYS A 84 9.93 12.08 3.20
CA LYS A 84 10.17 13.02 2.09
C LYS A 84 8.91 13.78 1.67
N ASN A 85 7.73 13.17 1.82
CA ASN A 85 6.46 13.77 1.42
C ASN A 85 5.90 14.77 2.45
N ASP A 86 6.45 14.80 3.67
CA ASP A 86 5.99 15.74 4.69
C ASP A 86 6.77 17.05 4.60
N SER A 87 6.09 18.13 4.22
CA SER A 87 6.69 19.46 4.06
C SER A 87 7.16 20.11 5.37
N SER A 88 6.71 19.61 6.52
CA SER A 88 7.13 20.12 7.83
C SER A 88 8.43 19.50 8.31
N ILE A 89 8.88 18.41 7.66
CA ILE A 89 10.14 17.75 7.94
C ILE A 89 11.19 18.18 6.92
N SER A 90 12.40 18.49 7.40
CA SER A 90 13.56 18.66 6.56
C SER A 90 14.62 17.65 6.94
N ALA A 91 15.11 16.89 5.95
CA ALA A 91 16.24 16.00 6.14
C ALA A 91 17.51 16.82 6.39
N GLY A 92 18.26 16.42 7.40
CA GLY A 92 19.55 17.00 7.76
C GLY A 92 20.72 16.17 7.24
N GLY A 93 21.77 16.09 8.05
CA GLY A 93 22.98 15.34 7.70
C GLY A 93 22.80 13.83 7.90
N VAL A 94 23.30 13.07 6.94
CA VAL A 94 23.43 11.60 7.05
C VAL A 94 24.88 11.28 7.34
N SER A 95 25.19 10.85 8.57
CA SER A 95 26.56 10.50 8.94
C SER A 95 26.59 9.40 10.01
N ARG A 96 27.67 8.61 10.07
CA ARG A 96 27.87 7.57 11.11
C ARG A 96 26.68 6.62 11.29
N ASN A 97 26.05 6.21 10.19
CA ASN A 97 24.83 5.39 10.18
C ASN A 97 23.67 6.02 10.99
N ARG A 98 23.51 7.33 10.92
CA ARG A 98 22.40 8.10 11.51
C ARG A 98 21.90 9.13 10.51
N GLU A 99 20.62 9.43 10.60
CA GLU A 99 19.96 10.50 9.86
C GLU A 99 19.48 11.54 10.89
N SER A 100 19.76 12.82 10.65
CA SER A 100 19.16 13.90 11.42
C SER A 100 17.98 14.51 10.67
N PHE A 101 17.00 14.99 11.42
CA PHE A 101 15.79 15.59 10.88
C PHE A 101 15.49 16.88 11.64
N LYS A 102 14.85 17.82 10.96
CA LYS A 102 14.27 19.01 11.57
C LYS A 102 12.77 19.00 11.38
N LEU A 103 12.01 19.28 12.43
CA LEU A 103 10.57 19.48 12.37
C LEU A 103 10.29 20.97 12.56
N ARG A 104 9.68 21.61 11.56
CA ARG A 104 9.42 23.07 11.53
C ARG A 104 10.66 23.92 11.88
N GLY A 105 11.84 23.48 11.43
CA GLY A 105 13.12 24.15 11.66
C GLY A 105 13.85 23.78 12.96
N PHE A 106 13.21 23.05 13.88
CA PHE A 106 13.82 22.59 15.13
C PHE A 106 14.44 21.21 14.97
N ASP A 107 15.63 20.99 15.52
CA ASP A 107 16.31 19.70 15.43
C ASP A 107 15.60 18.61 16.25
N LEU A 108 15.26 17.49 15.59
CA LEU A 108 14.80 16.27 16.24
C LEU A 108 15.99 15.51 16.81
N GLN A 109 16.18 15.61 18.12
CA GLN A 109 17.27 14.94 18.81
C GLN A 109 17.07 13.41 18.80
N SER A 110 18.11 12.65 18.46
CA SER A 110 18.07 11.19 18.48
C SER A 110 17.69 10.57 19.83
N SER A 111 17.89 11.29 20.94
CA SER A 111 17.63 10.81 22.32
C SER A 111 16.22 11.11 22.84
N SER A 112 15.53 12.10 22.28
CA SER A 112 14.24 12.60 22.79
C SER A 112 13.17 12.83 21.71
N GLY A 113 13.55 12.92 20.44
CA GLY A 113 12.66 13.28 19.34
C GLY A 113 11.92 12.12 18.66
N PHE A 114 12.15 10.88 19.10
CA PHE A 114 11.53 9.69 18.51
C PHE A 114 10.76 8.88 19.53
N LEU A 115 9.59 8.38 19.13
CA LEU A 115 8.84 7.41 19.89
C LEU A 115 8.74 6.11 19.10
N ARG A 116 8.71 4.99 19.82
CA ARG A 116 8.33 3.69 19.29
C ARG A 116 7.23 3.14 20.18
N ASP A 117 6.09 2.85 19.58
CA ASP A 117 4.90 2.32 20.27
C ASP A 117 4.52 3.17 21.50
N GLY A 118 4.53 4.50 21.33
CA GLY A 118 4.19 5.49 22.38
C GLY A 118 5.25 5.71 23.47
N LYS A 119 6.39 5.02 23.41
CA LYS A 119 7.51 5.15 24.37
C LYS A 119 8.68 5.87 23.76
N GLN A 120 9.43 6.61 24.59
CA GLN A 120 10.67 7.25 24.16
C GLN A 120 11.63 6.23 23.57
N HIS A 121 12.13 6.50 22.37
CA HIS A 121 13.08 5.65 21.69
C HIS A 121 14.38 6.43 21.40
N TRP A 122 15.51 5.76 21.57
CA TRP A 122 16.83 6.34 21.28
C TRP A 122 17.29 5.94 19.88
N SER A 123 17.02 6.82 18.91
CA SER A 123 17.33 6.63 17.50
C SER A 123 18.80 6.99 17.19
N HIS A 124 19.72 6.27 17.84
CA HIS A 124 21.18 6.42 17.71
C HIS A 124 21.77 5.61 16.55
N TYR A 125 20.92 5.23 15.60
CA TYR A 125 21.22 4.39 14.45
C TYR A 125 20.18 4.67 13.37
N ARG A 126 20.44 4.22 12.14
CA ARG A 126 19.47 4.28 11.05
C ARG A 126 18.38 3.25 11.29
N GLN A 127 17.14 3.72 11.37
CA GLN A 127 16.01 2.83 11.68
C GLN A 127 15.75 1.84 10.54
N PRO A 128 15.54 0.55 10.85
CA PRO A 128 15.06 -0.43 9.88
C PRO A 128 13.58 -0.14 9.61
N ILE A 129 13.34 0.46 8.45
CA ILE A 129 12.03 0.87 7.93
C ILE A 129 11.16 -0.33 7.61
N GLU A 130 11.77 -1.49 7.32
CA GLU A 130 11.10 -2.76 7.07
C GLU A 130 10.39 -3.32 8.31
N LEU A 131 10.67 -2.76 9.50
CA LEU A 131 10.03 -3.14 10.76
C LEU A 131 8.98 -2.11 11.21
N LEU A 132 8.60 -1.16 10.36
CA LEU A 132 7.66 -0.09 10.66
C LEU A 132 6.41 -0.26 9.82
N GLU A 133 5.30 -0.61 10.47
CA GLU A 133 3.98 -0.62 9.85
C GLU A 133 3.46 0.82 9.63
N ARG A 134 3.93 1.76 10.44
CA ARG A 134 3.42 3.13 10.45
C ARG A 134 4.45 4.11 10.98
N VAL A 135 4.45 5.30 10.39
CA VAL A 135 5.19 6.46 10.90
C VAL A 135 4.23 7.61 11.12
N GLU A 136 4.10 8.04 12.38
CA GLU A 136 3.27 9.18 12.77
C GLU A 136 4.16 10.38 13.11
N ILE A 137 3.81 11.55 12.56
CA ILE A 137 4.51 12.82 12.74
C ILE A 137 3.60 13.75 13.54
N LEU A 138 3.95 13.98 14.81
CA LEU A 138 3.28 14.97 15.65
C LEU A 138 3.98 16.32 15.52
N LYS A 139 3.24 17.35 15.09
CA LYS A 139 3.79 18.68 14.83
C LYS A 139 3.32 19.66 15.90
N CYS A 140 4.25 20.13 16.73
CA CYS A 140 4.05 21.16 17.75
C CYS A 140 4.54 22.55 17.30
#